data_AF-A0A2V9AW08-F1
#
_entry.id   AF-A0A2V9AW08-F1
#
_cell.length_a   1.000
_cell.length_b   1.000
_cell.length_c   1.000
_cell.angle_alpha   90.00
_cell.angle_beta   90.00
_cell.angle_gamma   90.00
#
_symmetry.space_group_name_H-M   'P 1'
#
loop_
_entity.id
_entity.type
_entity.pdbx_description
1 polymer ?
#
loop_
_entity_poly.entity_id
_entity_poly.type
_entity_poly.pdbx_seq_one_letter_code
_entity_poly.pdbx_strand_id
1 'polypeptide(L)'
;MPYKYLFRLVFVLLILGCVIHIVSFPTAAQSPSDAEGTKQTSRGSDPAQVNDPASAPDQIVAVPNRPTFSTTAESVESGVFEIEYGFEAGDGHQNINGLVKFGLTKKLELRFANNLLERDAGVAGLGDSGVGFKYKLFQQEDWRPTLSVLYSAIIPTAPAELGVGAVGHSAGILVSKDFGKHHFDFNETAQWLGRPGGNGFD
;
A
#
# COMPACT_ATOMS: atom_id res chain seq x y z
N MET A 1 19.09 -2.70 -27.74
CA MET A 1 17.68 -2.85 -28.18
C MET A 1 16.97 -4.19 -27.82
N PRO A 2 17.60 -5.28 -27.32
CA PRO A 2 16.86 -6.55 -27.10
C PRO A 2 16.02 -6.58 -25.81
N TYR A 3 16.37 -5.82 -24.77
CA TYR A 3 15.69 -5.86 -23.47
C TYR A 3 14.24 -5.35 -23.50
N LYS A 4 13.89 -4.47 -24.45
CA LYS A 4 12.52 -3.92 -24.57
C LYS A 4 11.50 -4.99 -24.95
N TYR A 5 11.87 -5.93 -25.82
CA TYR A 5 10.99 -7.00 -26.27
C TYR A 5 10.87 -8.11 -25.23
N LEU A 6 11.98 -8.44 -24.55
CA LEU A 6 11.98 -9.42 -23.48
C LEU A 6 11.09 -9.00 -22.30
N PHE A 7 11.16 -7.73 -21.90
CA PHE A 7 10.35 -7.21 -20.80
C PHE A 7 8.85 -7.15 -21.15
N ARG A 8 8.50 -6.74 -22.37
CA ARG A 8 7.11 -6.79 -22.86
C ARG A 8 6.56 -8.22 -22.84
N LEU A 9 7.36 -9.19 -23.26
CA LEU A 9 6.98 -10.60 -23.25
C LEU A 9 6.77 -11.12 -21.83
N VAL A 10 7.69 -10.85 -20.90
CA VAL A 10 7.59 -11.27 -19.49
C VAL A 10 6.38 -10.62 -18.80
N PHE A 11 6.12 -9.34 -19.05
CA PHE A 11 4.97 -8.63 -18.49
C PHE A 11 3.64 -9.18 -19.03
N VAL A 12 3.55 -9.45 -20.34
CA VAL A 12 2.38 -10.10 -20.95
C VAL A 12 2.19 -11.51 -20.40
N LEU A 13 3.26 -12.29 -20.20
CA LEU A 13 3.19 -13.63 -19.63
C LEU A 13 2.76 -13.62 -18.15
N LEU A 14 3.18 -12.63 -17.36
CA LEU A 14 2.72 -12.42 -15.98
C LEU A 14 1.22 -12.14 -15.93
N ILE A 15 0.72 -11.24 -16.80
CA ILE A 15 -0.72 -10.96 -16.90
C ILE A 15 -1.49 -12.20 -17.37
N LEU A 16 -0.99 -12.93 -18.38
CA LEU A 16 -1.68 -14.08 -18.95
C LEU A 16 -1.70 -15.29 -17.98
N GLY A 17 -0.64 -15.48 -17.19
CA GLY A 17 -0.57 -16.50 -16.14
C GLY A 17 -1.60 -16.28 -15.03
N CYS A 18 -1.88 -15.02 -14.69
CA CYS A 18 -2.92 -14.65 -13.71
C CYS A 18 -4.34 -14.93 -14.22
N VAL A 19 -4.63 -14.72 -15.52
CA VAL A 19 -5.97 -14.99 -16.08
C VAL A 19 -6.33 -16.48 -16.03
N ILE A 20 -5.35 -17.37 -16.10
CA ILE A 20 -5.58 -18.84 -16.10
C ILE A 20 -5.89 -19.38 -14.69
N HIS A 21 -5.52 -18.68 -13.61
CA HIS A 21 -5.79 -19.12 -12.23
C HIS A 21 -7.09 -18.54 -11.62
N ILE A 22 -7.79 -17.63 -12.30
CA ILE A 22 -9.00 -16.97 -11.77
C ILE A 22 -10.30 -17.72 -12.17
N VAL A 23 -10.24 -18.72 -13.05
CA VAL A 23 -11.45 -19.42 -13.53
C VAL A 23 -11.84 -20.60 -12.63
N SER A 24 -12.02 -20.40 -11.32
CA SER A 24 -12.59 -21.42 -10.41
C SER A 24 -13.14 -20.85 -9.09
N PHE A 25 -14.00 -19.82 -9.10
CA PHE A 25 -14.90 -19.54 -7.96
C PHE A 25 -16.23 -18.94 -8.42
N PRO A 26 -17.35 -19.25 -7.73
CA PRO A 26 -18.70 -18.92 -8.20
C PRO A 26 -19.06 -17.44 -7.97
N THR A 27 -19.85 -16.92 -8.90
CA THR A 27 -20.42 -15.58 -8.93
C THR A 27 -21.39 -15.34 -7.77
N ALA A 28 -21.14 -14.31 -6.97
CA ALA A 28 -22.16 -13.65 -6.17
C ALA A 28 -22.33 -12.20 -6.66
N ALA A 29 -23.55 -11.85 -7.06
CA ALA A 29 -23.90 -10.55 -7.62
C ALA A 29 -24.11 -9.52 -6.49
N GLN A 30 -23.63 -8.29 -6.70
CA GLN A 30 -24.08 -7.10 -5.96
C GLN A 30 -24.54 -6.03 -6.96
N SER A 31 -25.73 -5.49 -6.68
CA SER A 31 -26.47 -4.50 -7.46
C SER A 31 -25.91 -3.08 -7.25
N PRO A 32 -26.12 -2.13 -8.20
CA PRO A 32 -25.50 -0.81 -8.16
C PRO A 32 -26.32 0.17 -7.30
N SER A 33 -25.65 0.99 -6.51
CA SER A 33 -26.25 2.18 -5.87
C SER A 33 -25.62 3.45 -6.45
N ASP A 34 -26.45 4.24 -7.11
CA ASP A 34 -26.15 5.55 -7.66
C ASP A 34 -25.87 6.58 -6.55
N ALA A 35 -24.82 7.38 -6.73
CA ALA A 35 -24.60 8.62 -5.96
C ALA A 35 -24.14 9.74 -6.91
N GLU A 36 -25.17 10.40 -7.43
CA GLU A 36 -25.32 11.79 -7.83
C GLU A 36 -24.10 12.74 -7.75
N GLY A 37 -23.78 13.35 -8.90
CA GLY A 37 -22.75 14.37 -9.05
C GLY A 37 -23.18 15.75 -8.59
N THR A 38 -22.30 16.43 -7.86
CA THR A 38 -22.46 17.85 -7.52
C THR A 38 -21.61 18.69 -8.46
N LYS A 39 -22.29 19.45 -9.32
CA LYS A 39 -21.72 20.52 -10.16
C LYS A 39 -21.20 21.65 -9.27
N GLN A 40 -19.91 21.97 -9.39
CA GLN A 40 -19.35 23.17 -8.78
C GLN A 40 -19.64 24.37 -9.69
N THR A 41 -20.60 25.19 -9.26
CA THR A 41 -21.00 26.45 -9.91
C THR A 41 -19.95 27.53 -9.73
N SER A 42 -19.59 28.17 -10.85
CA SER A 42 -18.79 29.39 -10.95
C SER A 42 -19.57 30.62 -10.41
N ARG A 43 -18.90 31.38 -9.53
CA ARG A 43 -19.05 32.82 -9.25
C ARG A 43 -17.61 33.29 -9.02
N GLY A 44 -17.01 34.20 -9.79
CA GLY A 44 -17.42 35.57 -10.08
C GLY A 44 -16.28 36.48 -9.58
N SER A 45 -15.60 37.15 -10.51
CA SER A 45 -14.55 38.19 -10.38
C SER A 45 -14.90 39.27 -9.33
N ASP A 46 -14.00 39.87 -8.54
CA ASP A 46 -12.77 40.67 -8.81
C ASP A 46 -12.22 41.18 -7.43
N PRO A 47 -11.11 41.95 -7.27
CA PRO A 47 -9.91 42.13 -8.11
C PRO A 47 -8.58 41.99 -7.33
N ALA A 48 -7.47 41.87 -8.06
CA ALA A 48 -6.08 42.18 -7.67
C ALA A 48 -5.59 41.71 -6.28
N GLN A 49 -5.24 40.43 -6.17
CA GLN A 49 -4.21 40.01 -5.21
C GLN A 49 -2.85 40.15 -5.87
N VAL A 50 -2.01 40.97 -5.24
CA VAL A 50 -0.61 41.18 -5.57
C VAL A 50 0.09 39.83 -5.61
N ASN A 51 0.61 39.45 -6.78
CA ASN A 51 1.46 38.27 -6.94
C ASN A 51 2.79 38.53 -6.22
N ASP A 52 2.88 38.18 -4.94
CA ASP A 52 4.17 37.87 -4.31
C ASP A 52 4.63 36.53 -4.89
N PRO A 53 5.83 36.43 -5.50
CA PRO A 53 6.35 35.16 -6.03
C PRO A 53 6.88 34.23 -4.91
N ALA A 54 6.47 34.44 -3.66
CA ALA A 54 6.78 33.58 -2.54
C ALA A 54 5.87 32.35 -2.57
N SER A 55 6.28 31.37 -3.38
CA SER A 55 5.98 29.93 -3.28
C SER A 55 4.58 29.58 -2.78
N ALA A 56 3.66 29.31 -3.71
CA ALA A 56 2.64 28.31 -3.40
C ALA A 56 3.38 27.07 -2.86
N PRO A 57 3.00 26.52 -1.69
CA PRO A 57 3.67 25.32 -1.19
C PRO A 57 3.57 24.26 -2.28
N ASP A 58 4.69 23.62 -2.61
CA ASP A 58 4.69 22.47 -3.50
C ASP A 58 3.59 21.52 -2.99
N GLN A 59 2.63 21.22 -3.87
CA GLN A 59 1.48 20.41 -3.50
C GLN A 59 1.97 18.99 -3.22
N ILE A 60 1.97 18.59 -1.95
CA ILE A 60 2.30 17.22 -1.53
C ILE A 60 1.20 16.29 -2.04
N VAL A 61 1.58 15.26 -2.80
CA VAL A 61 0.69 14.22 -3.29
C VAL A 61 0.76 13.01 -2.35
N ALA A 62 -0.38 12.69 -1.73
CA ALA A 62 -0.51 11.50 -0.89
C ALA A 62 -0.51 10.23 -1.76
N VAL A 63 0.12 9.18 -1.24
CA VAL A 63 0.28 7.86 -1.89
C VAL A 63 -0.35 6.78 -0.99
N PRO A 64 -1.68 6.86 -0.73
CA PRO A 64 -2.32 5.98 0.21
C PRO A 64 -2.27 4.53 -0.27
N ASN A 65 -2.07 3.60 0.65
CA ASN A 65 -2.38 2.20 0.40
C ASN A 65 -3.91 2.13 0.22
N ARG A 66 -4.39 1.53 -0.88
CA ARG A 66 -5.83 1.59 -1.20
C ARG A 66 -6.63 0.79 -0.16
N PRO A 67 -7.90 1.17 0.11
CA PRO A 67 -8.68 0.60 1.23
C PRO A 67 -8.92 -0.91 1.18
N THR A 68 -8.61 -1.59 0.08
CA THR A 68 -8.77 -3.04 -0.05
C THR A 68 -7.71 -3.63 -0.99
N PHE A 69 -6.74 -4.32 -0.37
CA PHE A 69 -5.77 -5.29 -0.91
C PHE A 69 -4.50 -4.83 -1.64
N SER A 70 -4.45 -3.67 -2.32
CA SER A 70 -3.24 -3.29 -3.09
C SER A 70 -2.40 -2.18 -2.45
N THR A 71 -1.09 -2.40 -2.43
CA THR A 71 -0.09 -1.37 -2.10
C THR A 71 0.51 -0.87 -3.42
N THR A 72 0.37 0.42 -3.73
CA THR A 72 1.00 0.97 -4.93
C THR A 72 2.53 0.80 -4.91
N ALA A 73 3.12 0.59 -6.07
CA ALA A 73 4.57 0.59 -6.26
C ALA A 73 5.17 2.00 -6.09
N GLU A 74 4.37 3.05 -6.10
CA GLU A 74 4.84 4.40 -5.82
C GLU A 74 5.32 4.55 -4.36
N SER A 75 6.24 5.50 -4.17
CA SER A 75 6.81 5.82 -2.85
C SER A 75 6.36 7.21 -2.44
N VAL A 76 6.21 7.41 -1.13
CA VAL A 76 6.02 8.75 -0.54
C VAL A 76 7.11 9.70 -1.01
N GLU A 77 6.74 10.95 -1.23
CA GLU A 77 7.64 12.00 -1.69
C GLU A 77 8.85 12.18 -0.76
N SER A 78 9.99 12.55 -1.34
CA SER A 78 11.23 12.71 -0.58
C SER A 78 11.09 13.85 0.44
N GLY A 79 11.34 13.56 1.72
CA GLY A 79 11.19 14.49 2.84
C GLY A 79 9.78 14.55 3.42
N VAL A 80 8.82 13.79 2.89
CA VAL A 80 7.43 13.79 3.35
C VAL A 80 7.16 12.64 4.32
N PHE A 81 6.43 12.95 5.39
CA PHE A 81 5.77 11.97 6.25
C PHE A 81 4.33 11.78 5.80
N GLU A 82 3.92 10.53 5.69
CA GLU A 82 2.52 10.15 5.47
C GLU A 82 2.09 9.24 6.62
N ILE A 83 0.90 9.49 7.16
CA ILE A 83 0.34 8.74 8.27
C ILE A 83 -1.00 8.17 7.82
N GLU A 84 -1.16 6.86 7.96
CA GLU A 84 -2.40 6.14 7.66
C GLU A 84 -2.94 5.50 8.93
N TYR A 85 -4.26 5.53 9.08
CA TYR A 85 -4.99 4.77 10.10
C TYR A 85 -6.15 4.02 9.45
N GLY A 86 -6.24 2.73 9.76
CA GLY A 86 -7.35 1.87 9.41
C GLY A 86 -8.11 1.41 10.65
N PHE A 87 -9.41 1.19 10.48
CA PHE A 87 -10.29 0.69 11.53
C PHE A 87 -10.95 -0.59 11.04
N GLU A 88 -10.85 -1.65 11.82
CA GLU A 88 -11.52 -2.92 11.57
C GLU A 88 -12.44 -3.25 12.73
N ALA A 89 -13.66 -3.69 12.42
CA ALA A 89 -14.63 -4.14 13.41
C ALA A 89 -15.42 -5.34 12.86
N GLY A 90 -15.25 -6.48 13.51
CA GLY A 90 -15.97 -7.72 13.28
C GLY A 90 -16.47 -8.33 14.59
N ASP A 91 -17.17 -9.46 14.49
CA ASP A 91 -17.56 -10.22 15.68
C ASP A 91 -16.32 -10.82 16.35
N GLY A 92 -16.11 -10.50 17.62
CA GLY A 92 -14.94 -10.95 18.38
C GLY A 92 -13.61 -10.22 18.10
N HIS A 93 -13.48 -9.52 16.96
CA HIS A 93 -12.23 -8.90 16.50
C HIS A 93 -12.38 -7.41 16.17
N GLN A 94 -11.53 -6.56 16.73
CA GLN A 94 -11.48 -5.13 16.39
C GLN A 94 -10.03 -4.64 16.41
N ASN A 95 -9.65 -3.81 15.43
CA ASN A 95 -8.34 -3.17 15.46
C ASN A 95 -8.35 -1.72 14.97
N ILE A 96 -7.37 -0.96 15.47
CA ILE A 96 -6.94 0.32 14.92
C ILE A 96 -5.49 0.13 14.48
N ASN A 97 -5.30 -0.06 13.18
CA ASN A 97 -3.98 -0.20 12.58
C ASN A 97 -3.45 1.17 12.13
N GLY A 98 -2.16 1.40 12.35
CA GLY A 98 -1.47 2.62 11.97
C GLY A 98 -0.22 2.32 11.15
N LEU A 99 0.04 3.15 10.14
CA LEU A 99 1.26 3.10 9.34
C LEU A 99 1.81 4.51 9.15
N VAL A 100 3.04 4.70 9.61
CA VAL A 100 3.84 5.89 9.32
C VAL A 100 4.82 5.55 8.21
N LYS A 101 4.84 6.39 7.17
CA LYS A 101 5.76 6.29 6.04
C LYS A 101 6.62 7.55 5.99
N PHE A 102 7.90 7.39 5.65
CA PHE A 102 8.80 8.51 5.42
C PHE A 102 9.58 8.32 4.12
N GLY A 103 9.40 9.23 3.17
CA GLY A 103 10.19 9.24 1.93
C GLY A 103 11.62 9.72 2.21
N LEU A 104 12.52 8.81 2.56
CA LEU A 104 13.91 9.14 2.84
C LEU A 104 14.65 9.65 1.59
N THR A 105 14.34 9.08 0.42
CA THR A 105 14.82 9.53 -0.89
C THR A 105 13.71 9.37 -1.94
N LYS A 106 13.93 9.86 -3.17
CA LYS A 106 13.03 9.60 -4.31
C LYS A 106 12.75 8.12 -4.61
N LYS A 107 13.55 7.21 -4.06
CA LYS A 107 13.42 5.75 -4.26
C LYS A 107 13.22 4.96 -2.98
N LEU A 108 13.41 5.54 -1.81
CA LEU A 108 13.43 4.81 -0.55
C LEU A 108 12.42 5.42 0.41
N GLU A 109 11.44 4.62 0.78
CA GLU A 109 10.45 4.92 1.80
C GLU A 109 10.70 4.01 3.00
N LEU A 110 10.77 4.58 4.19
CA LEU A 110 10.81 3.84 5.46
C LEU A 110 9.40 3.71 6.01
N ARG A 111 9.12 2.60 6.70
CA ARG A 111 7.81 2.27 7.24
C ARG A 111 7.89 1.88 8.71
N PHE A 112 6.97 2.39 9.49
CA PHE A 112 6.70 1.97 10.86
C PHE A 112 5.22 1.67 11.01
N ALA A 113 4.86 0.44 11.33
CA ALA A 113 3.50 -0.02 11.53
C ALA A 113 3.25 -0.29 13.02
N ASN A 114 2.05 -0.02 13.50
CA ASN A 114 1.64 -0.40 14.84
C ASN A 114 0.11 -0.55 14.91
N ASN A 115 -0.35 -1.55 15.66
CA ASN A 115 -1.75 -1.65 16.04
C ASN A 115 -1.94 -0.98 17.40
N LEU A 116 -2.44 0.25 17.37
CA LEU A 116 -2.67 1.08 18.57
C LEU A 116 -3.77 0.51 19.47
N LEU A 117 -4.66 -0.29 18.88
CA LEU A 117 -5.65 -1.06 19.58
C LEU A 117 -5.84 -2.38 18.82
N GLU A 118 -5.69 -3.48 19.54
CA GLU A 118 -6.05 -4.83 19.13
C GLU A 118 -7.03 -5.35 20.18
N ARG A 119 -8.17 -5.88 19.74
CA ARG A 119 -9.15 -6.55 20.61
C ARG A 119 -9.53 -7.87 19.99
N ASP A 120 -9.22 -8.94 20.71
CA ASP A 120 -9.61 -10.30 20.37
C ASP A 120 -10.13 -11.03 21.62
N ALA A 121 -11.15 -11.87 21.46
CA ALA A 121 -11.75 -12.71 22.51
C ALA A 121 -12.04 -12.00 23.85
N GLY A 122 -12.38 -10.70 23.82
CA GLY A 122 -12.67 -9.89 25.00
C GLY A 122 -11.45 -9.25 25.69
N VAL A 123 -10.23 -9.56 25.25
CA VAL A 123 -8.99 -8.90 25.66
C VAL A 123 -8.73 -7.72 24.74
N ALA A 124 -8.21 -6.62 25.27
CA ALA A 124 -7.83 -5.46 24.47
C ALA A 124 -6.47 -4.91 24.92
N GLY A 125 -5.68 -4.44 23.95
CA GLY A 125 -4.33 -3.93 24.21
C GLY A 125 -3.64 -3.46 22.94
N LEU A 126 -2.32 -3.31 23.01
CA LEU A 126 -1.50 -3.00 21.84
C LEU A 126 -1.23 -4.29 21.06
N GLY A 127 -1.29 -4.22 19.73
CA GLY A 127 -0.83 -5.29 18.86
C GLY A 127 0.67 -5.19 18.56
N ASP A 128 1.14 -6.10 17.71
CA ASP A 128 2.55 -6.15 17.32
C ASP A 128 2.95 -4.92 16.50
N SER A 129 4.20 -4.49 16.65
CA SER A 129 4.78 -3.37 15.91
C SER A 129 5.54 -3.88 14.70
N GLY A 130 5.63 -3.08 13.65
CA GLY A 130 6.34 -3.42 12.43
C GLY A 130 7.29 -2.33 11.98
N VAL A 131 8.36 -2.74 11.32
CA VAL A 131 9.28 -1.84 10.61
C VAL A 131 9.51 -2.37 9.21
N GLY A 132 9.76 -1.48 8.26
CA GLY A 132 10.00 -1.91 6.89
C GLY A 132 10.54 -0.81 6.00
N PHE A 133 10.73 -1.17 4.74
CA PHE A 133 11.06 -0.21 3.70
C PHE A 133 10.44 -0.62 2.37
N LYS A 134 10.12 0.38 1.55
CA LYS A 134 9.82 0.21 0.13
C LYS A 134 10.95 0.83 -0.68
N TYR A 135 11.47 0.09 -1.64
CA TYR A 135 12.49 0.58 -2.57
C TYR A 135 12.00 0.52 -4.01
N LYS A 136 11.90 1.70 -4.64
CA LYS A 136 11.54 1.87 -6.05
C LYS A 136 12.73 1.58 -6.94
N LEU A 137 12.68 0.43 -7.61
CA LEU A 137 13.69 0.00 -8.57
C LEU A 137 13.63 0.92 -9.80
N PHE A 138 12.43 1.09 -10.36
CA PHE A 138 12.19 1.81 -11.60
C PHE A 138 10.87 2.59 -11.56
N GLN A 139 10.88 3.79 -12.14
CA GLN A 139 9.67 4.58 -12.39
C GLN A 139 9.01 4.13 -13.70
N GLN A 140 7.70 4.25 -13.75
CA GLN A 140 6.91 4.13 -14.98
C GLN A 140 7.49 4.97 -16.13
N GLU A 141 7.54 4.36 -17.32
CA GLU A 141 7.71 5.01 -18.63
C GLU A 141 6.69 4.41 -19.59
N ASP A 142 6.55 4.91 -20.82
CA ASP A 142 5.58 4.40 -21.80
C ASP A 142 5.56 2.86 -21.91
N TRP A 143 6.72 2.21 -21.92
CA TRP A 143 6.86 0.77 -22.15
C TRP A 143 7.01 -0.09 -20.88
N ARG A 144 7.20 0.51 -19.70
CA ARG A 144 7.43 -0.22 -18.43
C ARG A 144 6.60 0.32 -17.27
N PRO A 145 6.20 -0.52 -16.29
CA PRO A 145 5.54 -0.08 -15.07
C PRO A 145 6.53 0.51 -14.07
N THR A 146 6.01 1.18 -13.04
CA THR A 146 6.75 1.36 -11.79
C THR A 146 6.92 -0.02 -11.14
N LEU A 147 8.14 -0.32 -10.68
CA LEU A 147 8.47 -1.56 -9.99
C LEU A 147 9.17 -1.22 -8.67
N SER A 148 8.65 -1.78 -7.59
CA SER A 148 9.18 -1.62 -6.24
C SER A 148 9.28 -2.95 -5.52
N VAL A 149 10.25 -3.05 -4.62
CA VAL A 149 10.30 -4.11 -3.60
C VAL A 149 9.84 -3.54 -2.27
N LEU A 150 9.10 -4.33 -1.52
CA LEU A 150 8.66 -4.03 -0.17
C LEU A 150 9.21 -5.10 0.76
N TYR A 151 9.80 -4.68 1.87
CA TYR A 151 10.16 -5.57 2.95
C TYR A 151 9.62 -5.00 4.26
N SER A 152 9.09 -5.89 5.11
CA SER A 152 8.66 -5.56 6.45
C SER A 152 9.02 -6.67 7.42
N ALA A 153 9.27 -6.32 8.66
CA ALA A 153 9.39 -7.22 9.79
C ALA A 153 8.39 -6.82 10.87
N ILE A 154 7.64 -7.79 11.37
CA ILE A 154 6.78 -7.66 12.55
C ILE A 154 7.60 -8.09 13.76
N ILE A 155 7.55 -7.28 14.81
CA ILE A 155 8.27 -7.44 16.07
C ILE A 155 7.22 -7.80 17.14
N PRO A 156 7.40 -8.89 17.90
CA PRO A 156 6.43 -9.36 18.88
C PRO A 156 6.43 -8.45 20.11
N THR A 157 5.78 -7.30 20.02
CA THR A 157 5.66 -6.29 21.08
C THR A 157 4.35 -6.40 21.85
N ALA A 158 3.37 -7.13 21.33
CA ALA A 158 2.09 -7.32 21.99
C ALA A 158 2.20 -8.31 23.17
N PRO A 159 1.24 -8.27 24.11
CA PRO A 159 0.99 -9.36 25.04
C PRO A 159 0.72 -10.70 24.32
N ALA A 160 0.94 -11.81 25.01
CA ALA A 160 0.80 -13.15 24.44
C ALA A 160 -0.63 -13.46 23.95
N GLU A 161 -1.63 -12.75 24.46
CA GLU A 161 -3.04 -12.87 24.11
C GLU A 161 -3.41 -12.11 22.82
N LEU A 162 -2.55 -11.18 22.36
CA LEU A 162 -2.86 -10.23 21.28
C LEU A 162 -1.82 -10.22 20.14
N GLY A 163 -0.71 -10.94 20.31
CA GLY A 163 0.33 -11.08 19.29
C GLY A 163 0.74 -12.51 19.10
N VAL A 164 1.49 -12.75 18.03
CA VAL A 164 1.92 -14.10 17.67
C VAL A 164 3.11 -14.58 18.52
N GLY A 165 3.76 -13.65 19.24
CA GLY A 165 4.91 -13.97 20.09
C GLY A 165 6.17 -14.34 19.31
N ALA A 166 6.19 -14.10 17.99
CA ALA A 166 7.29 -14.40 17.11
C ALA A 166 7.56 -13.24 16.13
N VAL A 167 8.80 -13.13 15.68
CA VAL A 167 9.15 -12.22 14.58
C VAL A 167 8.59 -12.77 13.28
N GLY A 168 7.93 -11.91 12.51
CA GLY A 168 7.50 -12.22 11.14
C GLY A 168 8.29 -11.41 10.13
N HIS A 169 8.58 -11.98 8.98
CA HIS A 169 9.15 -11.28 7.83
C HIS A 169 8.19 -11.33 6.66
N SER A 170 8.15 -10.27 5.86
CA SER A 170 7.45 -10.26 4.58
C SER A 170 8.32 -9.59 3.54
N ALA A 171 8.41 -10.17 2.36
CA ALA A 171 9.05 -9.55 1.20
C ALA A 171 8.11 -9.65 0.00
N GLY A 172 7.94 -8.55 -0.71
CA GLY A 172 7.03 -8.48 -1.83
C GLY A 172 7.54 -7.62 -2.98
N ILE A 173 6.94 -7.86 -4.14
CA ILE A 173 7.13 -7.11 -5.36
C ILE A 173 5.83 -6.37 -5.65
N LEU A 174 5.95 -5.08 -5.96
CA LEU A 174 4.84 -4.19 -6.26
C LEU A 174 5.02 -3.64 -7.68
N VAL A 175 3.95 -3.66 -8.47
CA VAL A 175 3.93 -3.17 -9.85
C VAL A 175 2.77 -2.21 -10.00
N SER A 176 3.02 -1.00 -10.48
CA SER A 176 1.97 -0.01 -10.80
C SER A 176 2.11 0.47 -12.24
N LYS A 177 0.99 0.56 -12.97
CA LYS A 177 0.96 1.01 -14.36
C LYS A 177 -0.32 1.75 -14.70
N ASP A 178 -0.18 2.91 -15.33
CA ASP A 178 -1.27 3.62 -15.98
C ASP A 178 -1.41 3.21 -17.44
N PHE A 179 -2.64 2.94 -17.85
CA PHE A 179 -3.07 2.68 -19.22
C PHE A 179 -4.19 3.65 -19.59
N GLY A 180 -3.82 4.79 -20.18
CA GLY A 180 -4.77 5.86 -20.49
C GLY A 180 -5.40 6.41 -19.20
N LYS A 181 -6.70 6.16 -19.00
CA LYS A 181 -7.44 6.60 -17.80
C LYS A 181 -7.51 5.52 -16.71
N HIS A 182 -6.90 4.36 -16.92
CA HIS A 182 -6.95 3.23 -16.00
C HIS A 182 -5.64 3.11 -15.22
N HIS A 183 -5.73 2.84 -13.92
CA HIS A 183 -4.60 2.57 -13.05
C HIS A 183 -4.62 1.10 -12.62
N PHE A 184 -3.49 0.41 -12.76
CA PHE A 184 -3.34 -0.99 -12.41
C PHE A 184 -2.25 -1.15 -11.35
N ASP A 185 -2.58 -1.84 -10.27
CA ASP A 185 -1.65 -2.26 -9.22
C ASP A 185 -1.62 -3.80 -9.14
N PHE A 186 -0.44 -4.36 -9.00
CA PHE A 186 -0.22 -5.78 -8.73
C PHE A 186 0.80 -5.94 -7.61
N ASN A 187 0.51 -6.87 -6.71
CA ASN A 187 1.31 -7.15 -5.53
C ASN A 187 1.48 -8.66 -5.38
N GLU A 188 2.71 -9.11 -5.17
CA GLU A 188 3.01 -10.48 -4.76
C GLU A 188 3.87 -10.39 -3.51
N THR A 189 3.50 -11.05 -2.41
CA THR A 189 4.23 -10.99 -1.14
C THR A 189 4.35 -12.39 -0.55
N ALA A 190 5.58 -12.78 -0.24
CA ALA A 190 5.87 -13.95 0.58
C ALA A 190 6.04 -13.51 2.04
N GLN A 191 5.52 -14.31 2.95
CA GLN A 191 5.61 -14.10 4.39
C GLN A 191 6.24 -15.31 5.05
N TRP A 192 6.99 -15.06 6.11
CA TRP A 192 7.68 -16.07 6.90
C TRP A 192 7.47 -15.77 8.36
N LEU A 193 6.93 -16.71 9.12
CA LEU A 193 6.68 -16.55 10.55
C LEU A 193 7.70 -17.33 11.36
N GLY A 194 8.31 -16.69 12.36
CA GLY A 194 9.25 -17.35 13.25
C GLY A 194 8.57 -18.45 14.07
N ARG A 195 9.26 -19.58 14.26
CA ARG A 195 8.74 -20.68 15.07
C ARG A 195 8.86 -20.36 16.57
N PRO A 196 7.75 -20.31 17.33
CA PRO A 196 7.82 -20.09 18.77
C PRO A 196 8.67 -21.17 19.46
N GLY A 197 9.70 -20.76 20.21
CA GLY A 197 10.56 -21.67 20.97
C GLY A 197 11.52 -22.54 20.15
N GLY A 198 11.69 -22.27 18.85
CA GLY A 198 12.57 -23.04 17.96
C GLY A 198 13.42 -22.16 17.03
N ASN A 199 14.21 -22.81 16.17
CA ASN A 199 14.97 -22.13 15.11
C ASN A 199 14.22 -22.19 13.77
N GLY A 200 14.29 -21.11 12.99
CA GLY A 200 13.78 -21.03 11.62
C GLY A 200 12.40 -20.36 11.47
N PHE A 201 11.89 -20.39 10.24
CA PHE A 201 10.63 -19.78 9.84
C PHE A 201 9.76 -20.76 9.04
N ASP A 202 8.44 -20.61 9.13
CA ASP A 202 7.43 -21.29 8.29
C ASP A 202 6.91 -20.36 7.19
#